data_AF-A0A849UZ68-F1
#
_entry.id   AF-A0A849UZ68-F1
#
_cell.length_a   1.000
_cell.length_b   1.000
_cell.length_c   1.000
_cell.angle_alpha   90.00
_cell.angle_beta   90.00
_cell.angle_gamma   90.00
#
_symmetry.space_group_name_H-M   'P 1'
#
loop_
_entity.id
_entity.type
_entity.pdbx_description
1 polymer ?
#
loop_
_entity_poly.entity_id
_entity_poly.type
_entity_poly.pdbx_seq_one_letter_code
_entity_poly.pdbx_strand_id
1 'polypeptide(L)'
;MIKNNSFLLSIFFLTIIAANAYALECGALRLEKARSPGVDISGNTCGHPQNIAVESMLLLQPASRAWLESVADNGKASEFKIICQNESASPIKIKIASNALPWIKPESLLNCGAWVDKRLECKEPENNKVALICAIALRNKLVMTHEIQTSASINMRGTPGQGKVQPLTARQIQQLQSIMDNKVSKKIKLCKSLFAEELTINWTIDPSGRATNFSVTQSTSTQTTAKDPFADCVINHIKACPFPVFSSGIKVSSAFK
;
A
#
# COMPACT_ATOMS: atom_id res chain seq x y z
N MET A 1 59.77 -48.16 -10.36
CA MET A 1 59.51 -46.72 -10.15
C MET A 1 58.18 -46.38 -10.83
N ILE A 2 57.09 -46.32 -10.08
CA ILE A 2 55.76 -45.94 -10.57
C ILE A 2 55.35 -44.69 -9.79
N LYS A 3 55.18 -43.57 -10.51
CA LYS A 3 54.84 -42.24 -9.95
C LYS A 3 53.34 -42.19 -9.62
N ASN A 4 53.03 -42.05 -8.33
CA ASN A 4 51.69 -41.74 -7.83
C ASN A 4 51.27 -40.33 -8.28
N ASN A 5 50.25 -40.26 -9.14
CA ASN A 5 49.69 -39.01 -9.65
C ASN A 5 48.16 -38.98 -9.45
N SER A 6 47.69 -39.40 -8.28
CA SER A 6 46.25 -39.60 -8.00
C SER A 6 45.68 -38.63 -6.95
N PHE A 7 46.48 -37.69 -6.44
CA PHE A 7 46.06 -36.80 -5.35
C PHE A 7 45.48 -35.45 -5.81
N LEU A 8 45.64 -35.08 -7.08
CA LEU A 8 45.20 -33.78 -7.62
C LEU A 8 43.76 -33.75 -8.16
N LEU A 9 43.13 -34.91 -8.39
CA LEU A 9 41.77 -34.96 -8.96
C LEU A 9 40.65 -34.78 -7.92
N SER A 10 40.93 -34.95 -6.63
CA SER A 10 39.91 -34.89 -5.58
C SER A 10 39.54 -33.45 -5.17
N ILE A 11 40.46 -32.50 -5.33
CA ILE A 11 40.24 -31.09 -4.94
C ILE A 11 39.34 -30.36 -5.94
N PHE A 12 39.27 -30.81 -7.21
CA PHE A 12 38.45 -30.16 -8.23
C PHE A 12 36.95 -30.53 -8.16
N PHE A 13 36.59 -31.60 -7.44
CA PHE A 13 35.19 -32.00 -7.25
C PHE A 13 34.51 -31.32 -6.05
N LEU A 14 35.28 -30.70 -5.14
CA LEU A 14 34.71 -30.04 -3.96
C LEU A 14 34.28 -28.57 -4.20
N THR A 15 34.68 -27.95 -5.31
CA THR A 15 34.36 -26.54 -5.61
C THR A 15 33.01 -26.34 -6.31
N ILE A 16 32.36 -27.41 -6.80
CA ILE A 16 31.11 -27.29 -7.56
C ILE A 16 29.85 -27.35 -6.67
N ILE A 17 29.96 -27.85 -5.42
CA ILE A 17 28.79 -28.07 -4.56
C ILE A 17 28.36 -26.79 -3.80
N ALA A 18 29.21 -25.77 -3.70
CA ALA A 18 28.88 -24.53 -2.97
C ALA A 18 27.98 -23.54 -3.75
N ALA A 19 27.70 -23.77 -5.04
CA ALA A 19 27.01 -22.79 -5.87
C ALA A 19 25.48 -22.76 -5.74
N ASN A 20 24.85 -23.78 -5.14
CA ASN A 20 23.38 -23.93 -5.17
C ASN A 20 22.67 -23.87 -3.80
N ALA A 21 23.39 -23.52 -2.72
CA ALA A 21 22.77 -23.34 -1.41
C ALA A 21 22.07 -21.97 -1.23
N TYR A 22 22.14 -21.07 -2.21
CA TYR A 22 21.47 -19.77 -2.19
C TYR A 22 20.12 -19.78 -2.90
N ALA A 23 19.32 -20.83 -2.72
CA ALA A 23 17.87 -20.66 -2.83
C ALA A 23 17.39 -19.87 -1.61
N LEU A 24 17.90 -18.63 -1.43
CA LEU A 24 17.30 -17.64 -0.55
C LEU A 24 15.85 -17.54 -0.99
N GLU A 25 14.92 -17.64 -0.03
CA GLU A 25 13.49 -17.64 -0.29
C GLU A 25 13.09 -16.32 -0.95
N CYS A 26 13.10 -16.34 -2.27
CA CYS A 26 12.90 -15.18 -3.10
C CYS A 26 11.44 -15.07 -3.49
N GLY A 27 10.89 -13.87 -3.31
CA GLY A 27 9.51 -13.62 -3.68
C GLY A 27 8.52 -14.17 -2.66
N ALA A 28 8.79 -14.02 -1.36
CA ALA A 28 7.70 -13.98 -0.38
C ALA A 28 6.96 -12.63 -0.44
N LEU A 29 7.70 -11.56 -0.76
CA LEU A 29 7.21 -10.20 -0.89
C LEU A 29 7.65 -9.55 -2.19
N ARG A 30 6.86 -8.58 -2.66
CA ARG A 30 7.13 -7.72 -3.79
C ARG A 30 6.92 -6.26 -3.42
N LEU A 31 7.88 -5.39 -3.75
CA LEU A 31 7.72 -3.93 -3.59
C LEU A 31 6.91 -3.35 -4.77
N GLU A 32 5.81 -2.67 -4.48
CA GLU A 32 5.10 -1.86 -5.46
C GLU A 32 5.85 -0.52 -5.66
N LYS A 33 6.95 -0.55 -6.42
CA LYS A 33 7.89 0.58 -6.60
C LYS A 33 7.19 1.89 -7.00
N ALA A 34 6.21 1.82 -7.91
CA ALA A 34 5.45 2.99 -8.36
C ALA A 34 4.65 3.70 -7.24
N ARG A 35 4.38 2.99 -6.13
CA ARG A 35 3.61 3.50 -4.99
C ARG A 35 4.48 3.72 -3.76
N SER A 36 5.75 3.37 -3.85
CA SER A 36 6.71 3.44 -2.75
C SER A 36 7.84 4.44 -3.05
N PRO A 37 7.54 5.72 -3.33
CA PRO A 37 8.58 6.71 -3.56
C PRO A 37 9.40 6.93 -2.28
N GLY A 38 10.72 7.08 -2.43
CA GLY A 38 11.63 7.25 -1.29
C GLY A 38 11.88 5.97 -0.50
N VAL A 39 11.72 4.80 -1.14
CA VAL A 39 12.07 3.51 -0.55
C VAL A 39 13.19 2.86 -1.36
N ASP A 40 14.32 2.63 -0.72
CA ASP A 40 15.47 1.93 -1.30
C ASP A 40 15.54 0.50 -0.75
N ILE A 41 15.98 -0.44 -1.58
CA ILE A 41 16.19 -1.84 -1.19
C ILE A 41 17.69 -2.15 -1.25
N SER A 42 18.24 -2.76 -0.20
CA SER A 42 19.59 -3.31 -0.19
C SER A 42 19.60 -4.77 0.27
N GLY A 43 20.64 -5.51 -0.09
CA GLY A 43 20.77 -6.94 0.26
C GLY A 43 19.78 -7.87 -0.47
N ASN A 44 19.10 -7.39 -1.52
CA ASN A 44 18.16 -8.21 -2.28
C ASN A 44 18.89 -9.08 -3.29
N THR A 45 18.84 -10.39 -3.09
CA THR A 45 19.48 -11.40 -3.96
C THR A 45 18.55 -11.96 -5.03
N CYS A 46 17.30 -11.49 -5.12
CA CYS A 46 16.34 -12.01 -6.09
C CYS A 46 16.64 -11.55 -7.52
N GLY A 47 16.52 -12.49 -8.47
CA GLY A 47 16.73 -12.20 -9.89
C GLY A 47 15.73 -11.20 -10.50
N HIS A 48 14.56 -11.02 -9.87
CA HIS A 48 13.61 -9.98 -10.25
C HIS A 48 13.69 -8.80 -9.26
N PRO A 49 13.97 -7.56 -9.70
CA PRO A 49 14.20 -6.41 -8.81
C PRO A 49 13.00 -5.97 -7.96
N GLN A 50 11.80 -6.48 -8.24
CA GLN A 50 10.60 -6.18 -7.46
C GLN A 50 10.38 -7.22 -6.35
N ASN A 51 10.84 -8.46 -6.55
CA ASN A 51 10.78 -9.50 -5.54
C ASN A 51 11.84 -9.22 -4.48
N ILE A 52 11.50 -9.48 -3.23
CA ILE A 52 12.35 -9.16 -2.10
C ILE A 52 12.72 -10.47 -1.43
N ALA A 53 14.03 -10.68 -1.24
CA ALA A 53 14.55 -11.83 -0.53
C ALA A 53 14.38 -11.64 0.99
N VAL A 54 14.24 -12.74 1.72
CA VAL A 54 14.44 -12.71 3.19
C VAL A 54 15.84 -12.14 3.48
N GLU A 55 16.00 -11.44 4.60
CA GLU A 55 17.18 -10.67 5.00
C GLU A 55 17.43 -9.36 4.23
N SER A 56 16.65 -9.07 3.18
CA SER A 56 16.73 -7.76 2.50
C SER A 56 16.37 -6.62 3.45
N MET A 57 16.96 -5.46 3.21
CA MET A 57 16.71 -4.24 3.97
C MET A 57 15.98 -3.22 3.11
N LEU A 58 14.88 -2.69 3.66
CA LEU A 58 14.18 -1.53 3.13
C LEU A 58 14.63 -0.29 3.90
N LEU A 59 15.11 0.71 3.19
CA LEU A 59 15.39 2.03 3.73
C LEU A 59 14.26 2.98 3.34
N LEU A 60 13.44 3.36 4.32
CA LEU A 60 12.34 4.30 4.14
C LEU A 60 12.83 5.70 4.48
N GLN A 61 12.89 6.60 3.50
CA GLN A 61 13.21 8.01 3.72
C GLN A 61 12.12 8.70 4.59
N PRO A 62 12.41 9.86 5.21
CA PRO A 62 11.41 10.61 5.96
C PRO A 62 10.13 10.86 5.15
N ALA A 63 8.96 10.73 5.78
CA ALA A 63 7.64 10.86 5.16
C ALA A 63 7.35 9.90 3.98
N SER A 64 8.19 8.88 3.76
CA SER A 64 7.98 7.89 2.71
C SER A 64 7.01 6.78 3.14
N ARG A 65 6.47 6.05 2.15
CA ARG A 65 5.60 4.90 2.35
C ARG A 65 6.12 3.71 1.55
N ALA A 66 6.23 2.55 2.18
CA ALA A 66 6.53 1.29 1.50
C ALA A 66 5.25 0.47 1.31
N TRP A 67 5.00 0.04 0.07
CA TRP A 67 3.88 -0.82 -0.31
C TRP A 67 4.41 -2.19 -0.70
N LEU A 68 4.14 -3.18 0.15
CA LEU A 68 4.58 -4.55 -0.05
C LEU A 68 3.36 -5.42 -0.37
N GLU A 69 3.51 -6.30 -1.32
CA GLU A 69 2.51 -7.31 -1.67
C GLU A 69 3.13 -8.68 -1.43
N SER A 70 2.42 -9.57 -0.74
CA SER A 70 2.82 -10.97 -0.73
C SER A 70 2.83 -11.51 -2.16
N VAL A 71 3.69 -12.47 -2.46
CA VAL A 71 3.69 -13.14 -3.75
C VAL A 71 3.13 -14.55 -3.52
N ALA A 72 2.25 -14.94 -4.43
CA ALA A 72 1.59 -16.24 -4.42
C ALA A 72 2.60 -17.34 -4.69
N ASP A 73 2.66 -18.35 -3.83
CA ASP A 73 3.30 -19.60 -4.21
C ASP A 73 2.29 -20.48 -4.97
N ASN A 74 2.69 -21.02 -6.13
CA ASN A 74 1.91 -21.98 -6.91
C ASN A 74 0.47 -21.57 -7.31
N GLY A 75 0.25 -20.33 -7.76
CA GLY A 75 -1.02 -19.90 -8.36
C GLY A 75 -2.15 -19.55 -7.39
N LYS A 76 -1.93 -19.69 -6.07
CA LYS A 76 -2.84 -19.15 -5.04
C LYS A 76 -2.58 -17.66 -4.85
N ALA A 77 -3.40 -16.82 -5.48
CA ALA A 77 -3.28 -15.36 -5.41
C ALA A 77 -2.90 -14.88 -4.02
N SER A 78 -1.85 -14.06 -3.96
CA SER A 78 -1.29 -13.56 -2.72
C SER A 78 -2.34 -12.84 -1.88
N GLU A 79 -2.48 -13.25 -0.62
CA GLU A 79 -3.62 -12.87 0.20
C GLU A 79 -3.40 -11.59 1.00
N PHE A 80 -2.22 -10.97 0.95
CA PHE A 80 -1.90 -9.85 1.84
C PHE A 80 -1.12 -8.73 1.17
N LYS A 81 -1.42 -7.50 1.61
CA LYS A 81 -0.65 -6.28 1.37
C LYS A 81 -0.22 -5.69 2.69
N ILE A 82 0.99 -5.15 2.73
CA ILE A 82 1.51 -4.40 3.87
C ILE A 82 1.80 -2.98 3.40
N ILE A 83 1.50 -2.02 4.26
CA ILE A 83 1.93 -0.64 4.09
C ILE A 83 2.70 -0.25 5.32
N CYS A 84 3.86 0.36 5.13
CA CYS A 84 4.63 0.99 6.20
C CYS A 84 4.83 2.47 5.88
N GLN A 85 4.67 3.34 6.87
CA GLN A 85 4.81 4.78 6.74
C GLN A 85 5.83 5.27 7.77
N ASN A 86 6.86 5.96 7.28
CA ASN A 86 7.86 6.61 8.11
C ASN A 86 7.36 8.02 8.49
N GLU A 87 6.99 8.22 9.74
CA GLU A 87 6.57 9.49 10.34
C GLU A 87 7.74 10.25 11.00
N SER A 88 8.91 9.62 11.11
CA SER A 88 10.09 10.25 11.70
C SER A 88 10.78 11.22 10.73
N ALA A 89 11.59 12.11 11.30
CA ALA A 89 12.46 13.01 10.52
C ALA A 89 13.70 12.31 9.95
N SER A 90 13.93 11.04 10.30
CA SER A 90 15.12 10.27 9.95
C SER A 90 14.77 9.06 9.07
N PRO A 91 15.70 8.56 8.25
CA PRO A 91 15.47 7.30 7.53
C PRO A 91 15.29 6.11 8.47
N ILE A 92 14.35 5.23 8.18
CA ILE A 92 14.07 4.01 8.96
C ILE A 92 14.47 2.77 8.17
N LYS A 93 15.16 1.83 8.83
CA LYS A 93 15.52 0.54 8.27
C LYS A 93 14.55 -0.54 8.71
N ILE A 94 13.97 -1.24 7.74
CA ILE A 94 13.07 -2.37 7.94
C ILE A 94 13.69 -3.60 7.29
N LYS A 95 13.93 -4.64 8.08
CA LYS A 95 14.39 -5.94 7.62
C LYS A 95 13.21 -6.80 7.18
N ILE A 96 13.35 -7.52 6.07
CA ILE A 96 12.48 -8.65 5.76
C ILE A 96 12.98 -9.85 6.56
N ALA A 97 12.37 -10.10 7.72
CA ALA A 97 12.84 -11.09 8.69
C ALA A 97 12.27 -12.50 8.46
N SER A 98 11.19 -12.63 7.69
CA SER A 98 10.53 -13.92 7.47
C SER A 98 9.83 -13.97 6.11
N ASN A 99 9.63 -15.17 5.59
CA ASN A 99 8.73 -15.48 4.48
C ASN A 99 7.25 -15.59 4.93
N ALA A 100 7.00 -15.56 6.24
CA ALA A 100 5.70 -15.66 6.86
C ALA A 100 5.37 -14.38 7.65
N LEU A 101 4.09 -14.26 8.03
CA LEU A 101 3.60 -13.15 8.84
C LEU A 101 4.17 -13.19 10.27
N PRO A 102 4.61 -12.05 10.84
CA PRO A 102 4.86 -10.77 10.19
C PRO A 102 6.20 -10.79 9.44
N TRP A 103 6.19 -10.48 8.14
CA TRP A 103 7.38 -10.56 7.29
C TRP A 103 8.49 -9.57 7.67
N ILE A 104 8.15 -8.50 8.38
CA ILE A 104 9.02 -7.34 8.57
C ILE A 104 9.42 -7.18 10.04
N LYS A 105 10.65 -6.70 10.24
CA LYS A 105 11.20 -6.31 11.53
C LYS A 105 11.91 -4.97 11.41
N PRO A 106 11.44 -3.90 12.09
CA PRO A 106 12.17 -2.64 12.17
C PRO A 106 13.50 -2.86 12.91
N GLU A 107 14.61 -2.41 12.33
CA GLU A 107 15.96 -2.58 12.92
C GLU A 107 16.46 -1.29 13.57
N SER A 108 16.06 -0.12 13.05
CA SER A 108 16.51 1.18 13.57
C SER A 108 15.70 1.70 14.76
N LEU A 109 14.67 0.98 15.21
CA LEU A 109 13.78 1.40 16.29
C LEU A 109 13.73 0.33 17.38
N LEU A 110 14.10 0.71 18.60
CA LEU A 110 14.11 -0.19 19.76
C LEU A 110 12.72 -0.33 20.41
N ASN A 111 11.89 0.71 20.28
CA ASN A 111 10.59 0.80 20.96
C ASN A 111 9.45 0.50 19.99
N CYS A 112 9.39 -0.74 19.50
CA CYS A 112 8.26 -1.24 18.72
C CYS A 112 7.30 -2.02 19.62
N GLY A 113 6.00 -1.73 19.51
CA GLY A 113 4.96 -2.53 20.14
C GLY A 113 4.82 -3.91 19.49
N ALA A 114 3.94 -4.75 20.04
CA ALA A 114 3.48 -5.95 19.35
C ALA A 114 2.58 -5.58 18.17
N TRP A 115 2.40 -6.51 17.23
CA TRP A 115 1.33 -6.39 16.24
C TRP A 115 -0.02 -6.53 16.95
N VAL A 116 -0.82 -5.46 16.95
CA VAL A 116 -2.18 -5.43 17.50
C VAL A 116 -3.14 -5.12 16.35
N ASP A 117 -4.15 -5.95 16.14
CA ASP A 117 -5.13 -5.78 15.06
C ASP A 117 -4.52 -5.56 13.68
N LYS A 118 -3.46 -6.33 13.36
CA LYS A 118 -2.70 -6.23 12.10
C LYS A 118 -1.99 -4.89 11.90
N ARG A 119 -1.77 -4.13 12.96
CA ARG A 119 -1.03 -2.87 12.98
C ARG A 119 0.18 -2.98 13.89
N LEU A 120 1.30 -2.42 13.45
CA LEU A 120 2.53 -2.27 14.21
C LEU A 120 2.83 -0.78 14.33
N GLU A 121 3.12 -0.34 15.55
CA GLU A 121 3.60 1.01 15.81
C GLU A 121 4.94 0.96 16.52
N CYS A 122 5.86 1.80 16.07
CA CYS A 122 7.14 2.01 16.72
C CYS A 122 7.32 3.49 17.05
N LYS A 123 7.93 3.75 18.19
CA LYS A 123 8.15 5.11 18.70
C LYS A 123 9.63 5.46 18.70
N GLU A 124 9.94 6.74 18.55
CA GLU A 124 11.29 7.24 18.76
C GLU A 124 11.68 7.10 20.24
N PRO A 125 12.92 6.69 20.56
CA PRO A 125 13.36 6.48 21.93
C PRO A 125 13.41 7.79 22.75
N GLU A 126 13.65 8.93 22.09
CA GLU A 126 13.88 10.21 22.78
C GLU A 126 12.59 10.89 23.26
N ASN A 127 11.51 10.82 22.47
CA ASN A 127 10.33 11.65 22.69
C ASN A 127 9.00 10.88 22.65
N ASN A 128 9.04 9.55 22.50
CA ASN A 128 7.87 8.67 22.38
C ASN A 128 6.89 9.02 21.24
N LYS A 129 7.29 9.87 20.28
CA LYS A 129 6.49 10.13 19.07
C LYS A 129 6.50 8.90 18.18
N VAL A 130 5.39 8.68 17.47
CA VAL A 130 5.28 7.59 16.50
C VAL A 130 6.25 7.85 15.35
N ALA A 131 7.16 6.91 15.12
CA ALA A 131 8.19 6.97 14.09
C ALA A 131 7.81 6.12 12.87
N LEU A 132 7.22 4.95 13.11
CA LEU A 132 6.84 3.99 12.08
C LEU A 132 5.46 3.44 12.37
N ILE A 133 4.61 3.41 11.35
CA ILE A 133 3.33 2.71 11.37
C ILE A 133 3.34 1.71 10.24
N CYS A 134 3.08 0.45 10.53
CA CYS A 134 2.84 -0.58 9.52
C CYS A 134 1.47 -1.22 9.72
N ALA A 135 0.77 -1.55 8.63
CA ALA A 135 -0.46 -2.34 8.71
C ALA A 135 -0.53 -3.39 7.61
N ILE A 136 -1.12 -4.53 7.95
CA ILE A 136 -1.38 -5.66 7.06
C ILE A 136 -2.87 -5.69 6.71
N ALA A 137 -3.17 -5.80 5.43
CA ALA A 137 -4.53 -6.00 4.94
C ALA A 137 -4.63 -7.22 4.03
N LEU A 138 -5.78 -7.89 4.09
CA LEU A 138 -6.09 -8.97 3.18
C LEU A 138 -6.35 -8.42 1.78
N ARG A 139 -5.65 -8.95 0.77
CA ARG A 139 -5.96 -8.82 -0.64
C ARG A 139 -7.15 -9.74 -0.92
N ASN A 140 -8.35 -9.32 -0.51
CA ASN A 140 -9.55 -10.09 -0.80
C ASN A 140 -9.65 -10.38 -2.32
N LYS A 141 -9.53 -11.64 -2.72
CA LYS A 141 -10.23 -12.13 -3.91
C LYS A 141 -11.70 -12.02 -3.55
N LEU A 142 -12.40 -11.10 -4.21
CA LEU A 142 -13.85 -11.02 -4.08
C LEU A 142 -14.44 -12.39 -4.47
N VAL A 143 -14.93 -13.13 -3.48
CA VAL A 143 -16.19 -13.85 -3.63
C VAL A 143 -17.24 -12.82 -3.22
N MET A 144 -17.91 -12.24 -4.21
CA MET A 144 -19.08 -11.40 -3.96
C MET A 144 -20.21 -12.31 -3.49
N THR A 145 -20.37 -12.49 -2.19
CA THR A 145 -21.70 -12.72 -1.64
C THR A 145 -22.37 -11.35 -1.56
N HIS A 146 -23.35 -11.14 -2.44
CA HIS A 146 -24.21 -9.97 -2.41
C HIS A 146 -24.98 -9.96 -1.09
N GLU A 147 -24.56 -9.15 -0.13
CA GLU A 147 -25.49 -8.60 0.86
C GLU A 147 -25.30 -7.09 0.89
N ILE A 148 -26.30 -6.42 0.33
CA ILE A 148 -26.37 -4.99 0.14
C ILE A 148 -26.71 -4.39 1.51
N GLN A 149 -25.72 -3.83 2.19
CA GLN A 149 -25.95 -2.73 3.12
C GLN A 149 -25.29 -1.48 2.56
N THR A 150 -26.13 -0.68 1.91
CA THR A 150 -25.88 0.65 1.38
C THR A 150 -25.65 1.63 2.53
N SER A 151 -24.39 2.01 2.78
CA SER A 151 -24.07 3.14 3.66
C SER A 151 -22.98 4.04 3.07
N ALA A 152 -23.11 4.36 1.78
CA ALA A 152 -22.45 5.51 1.16
C ALA A 152 -23.53 6.35 0.45
N SER A 153 -24.15 7.27 1.19
CA SER A 153 -25.14 8.21 0.65
C SER A 153 -24.43 9.28 -0.19
N ILE A 154 -24.25 9.00 -1.48
CA ILE A 154 -23.70 9.98 -2.43
C ILE A 154 -24.80 10.99 -2.75
N ASN A 155 -24.74 12.19 -2.16
CA ASN A 155 -25.67 13.27 -2.46
C ASN A 155 -25.12 14.12 -3.63
N MET A 156 -25.55 13.82 -4.86
CA MET A 156 -25.10 14.54 -6.06
C MET A 156 -25.99 15.77 -6.29
N ARG A 157 -25.55 16.95 -5.81
CA ARG A 157 -26.18 18.24 -6.15
C ARG A 157 -25.46 18.89 -7.32
N GLY A 158 -26.15 19.05 -8.45
CA GLY A 158 -25.73 19.97 -9.52
C GLY A 158 -25.95 21.42 -9.07
N THR A 159 -24.97 22.30 -9.24
CA THR A 159 -25.13 23.73 -8.91
C THR A 159 -25.87 24.48 -10.02
N PRO A 160 -26.80 25.40 -9.70
CA PRO A 160 -27.32 26.36 -10.66
C PRO A 160 -26.27 27.47 -10.85
N GLY A 161 -25.50 27.41 -11.93
CA GLY A 161 -24.46 28.40 -12.23
C GLY A 161 -24.13 28.43 -13.72
N GLN A 162 -24.86 29.29 -14.44
CA GLN A 162 -24.57 29.91 -15.76
C GLN A 162 -24.16 29.07 -16.99
N GLY A 163 -24.21 27.75 -16.93
CA GLY A 163 -24.38 26.88 -18.11
C GLY A 163 -25.54 25.94 -17.85
N LYS A 164 -26.30 25.53 -18.88
CA LYS A 164 -27.32 24.48 -18.72
C LYS A 164 -26.63 23.23 -18.16
N VAL A 165 -26.70 23.03 -16.84
CA VAL A 165 -26.16 21.83 -16.20
C VAL A 165 -27.03 20.68 -16.64
N GLN A 166 -26.51 19.91 -17.57
CA GLN A 166 -27.20 18.73 -18.05
C GLN A 166 -27.23 17.72 -16.90
N PRO A 167 -28.41 17.32 -16.40
CA PRO A 167 -28.49 16.34 -15.34
C PRO A 167 -27.83 15.04 -15.82
N LEU A 168 -27.11 14.38 -14.92
CA LEU A 168 -26.50 13.09 -15.23
C LEU A 168 -27.59 12.09 -15.57
N THR A 169 -27.35 11.30 -16.60
CA THR A 169 -28.23 10.19 -16.95
C THR A 169 -28.15 9.10 -15.88
N ALA A 170 -29.22 8.32 -15.71
CA ALA A 170 -29.24 7.19 -14.79
C ALA A 170 -28.07 6.21 -15.05
N ARG A 171 -27.70 6.02 -16.33
CA ARG A 171 -26.57 5.19 -16.73
C ARG A 171 -25.22 5.73 -16.23
N GLN A 172 -25.00 7.05 -16.31
CA GLN A 172 -23.79 7.70 -15.81
C GLN A 172 -23.69 7.60 -14.29
N ILE A 173 -24.81 7.77 -13.59
CA ILE A 173 -24.91 7.59 -12.13
C ILE A 173 -24.52 6.16 -11.75
N GLN A 174 -25.12 5.16 -12.41
CA GLN A 174 -24.84 3.76 -12.13
C GLN A 174 -23.37 3.38 -12.42
N GLN A 175 -22.80 3.91 -13.50
CA GLN A 175 -21.39 3.66 -13.84
C GLN A 175 -20.45 4.27 -12.81
N LEU A 176 -20.71 5.50 -12.36
CA LEU A 176 -19.92 6.16 -11.33
C LEU A 176 -20.00 5.40 -10.01
N GLN A 177 -21.21 4.97 -9.63
CA GLN A 177 -21.43 4.20 -8.40
C GLN A 177 -20.68 2.86 -8.44
N SER A 178 -20.71 2.14 -9.57
CA SER A 178 -19.93 0.92 -9.75
C SER A 178 -18.42 1.16 -9.60
N ILE A 179 -17.88 2.28 -10.10
CA ILE A 179 -16.47 2.64 -9.93
C ILE A 179 -16.17 2.92 -8.46
N MET A 180 -17.04 3.67 -7.79
CA MET A 180 -16.90 4.01 -6.38
C MET A 180 -16.88 2.74 -5.51
N ASP A 181 -17.82 1.82 -5.72
CA ASP A 181 -17.94 0.60 -4.92
C ASP A 181 -16.83 -0.40 -5.23
N ASN A 182 -16.51 -0.60 -6.52
CA ASN A 182 -15.62 -1.68 -6.94
C ASN A 182 -14.13 -1.31 -6.96
N LYS A 183 -13.79 -0.04 -7.19
CA LYS A 183 -12.40 0.40 -7.36
C LYS A 183 -11.95 1.30 -6.22
N VAL A 184 -12.75 2.31 -5.89
CA VAL A 184 -12.37 3.34 -4.91
C VAL A 184 -12.53 2.82 -3.48
N SER A 185 -13.70 2.31 -3.12
CA SER A 185 -14.03 1.83 -1.76
C SER A 185 -13.06 0.74 -1.28
N LYS A 186 -12.73 -0.24 -2.13
CA LYS A 186 -11.75 -1.30 -1.77
C LYS A 186 -10.38 -0.74 -1.39
N LYS A 187 -9.90 0.26 -2.14
CA LYS A 187 -8.61 0.90 -1.88
C LYS A 187 -8.67 1.80 -0.64
N ILE A 188 -9.82 2.42 -0.39
CA ILE A 188 -10.02 3.27 0.79
C ILE A 188 -10.14 2.46 2.07
N LYS A 189 -10.73 1.26 2.05
CA LYS A 189 -10.74 0.33 3.21
C LYS A 189 -9.34 0.11 3.79
N LEU A 190 -8.33 0.12 2.93
CA LEU A 190 -6.93 -0.01 3.32
C LEU A 190 -6.39 1.24 4.04
N CYS A 191 -6.73 2.43 3.56
CA CYS A 191 -6.47 3.66 4.30
C CYS A 191 -7.18 3.63 5.65
N LYS A 192 -8.43 3.16 5.70
CA LYS A 192 -9.19 3.09 6.95
C LYS A 192 -8.52 2.15 7.96
N SER A 193 -7.98 1.00 7.53
CA SER A 193 -7.19 0.13 8.43
C SER A 193 -5.91 0.77 8.97
N LEU A 194 -5.36 1.77 8.27
CA LEU A 194 -4.16 2.49 8.71
C LEU A 194 -4.44 3.63 9.69
N PHE A 195 -5.62 4.25 9.65
CA PHE A 195 -5.87 5.48 10.42
C PHE A 195 -7.05 5.35 11.41
N ALA A 196 -7.96 4.40 11.22
CA ALA A 196 -9.15 4.20 12.07
C ALA A 196 -10.01 5.47 12.27
N GLU A 197 -10.00 6.36 11.27
CA GLU A 197 -10.70 7.66 11.28
C GLU A 197 -11.90 7.66 10.32
N GLU A 198 -12.87 8.55 10.55
CA GLU A 198 -13.94 8.88 9.62
C GLU A 198 -13.58 10.17 8.85
N LEU A 199 -13.95 10.21 7.57
CA LEU A 199 -13.59 11.30 6.67
C LEU A 199 -14.71 11.60 5.66
N THR A 200 -15.10 12.86 5.54
CA THR A 200 -15.97 13.36 4.46
C THR A 200 -15.19 14.32 3.57
N ILE A 201 -15.08 13.99 2.29
CA ILE A 201 -14.43 14.83 1.28
C ILE A 201 -15.41 15.25 0.19
N ASN A 202 -15.20 16.47 -0.29
CA ASN A 202 -15.81 17.00 -1.50
C ASN A 202 -14.73 17.10 -2.57
N TRP A 203 -15.07 16.73 -3.81
CA TRP A 203 -14.14 16.76 -4.93
C TRP A 203 -14.90 16.86 -6.25
N THR A 204 -14.19 17.06 -7.36
CA THR A 204 -14.77 17.22 -8.69
C THR A 204 -14.13 16.26 -9.69
N ILE A 205 -14.93 15.58 -10.51
CA ILE A 205 -14.46 14.91 -11.73
C ILE A 205 -14.49 15.95 -12.84
N ASP A 206 -13.34 16.29 -13.40
CA ASP A 206 -13.26 17.21 -14.54
C ASP A 206 -13.80 16.54 -15.83
N PRO A 207 -14.07 17.29 -16.91
CA PRO A 207 -14.55 16.71 -18.16
C PRO A 207 -13.62 15.62 -18.74
N SER A 208 -12.33 15.65 -18.41
CA SER A 208 -11.35 14.65 -18.84
C SER A 208 -11.37 13.35 -18.01
N GLY A 209 -12.27 13.24 -17.03
CA GLY A 209 -12.37 12.07 -16.16
C GLY A 209 -11.33 12.04 -15.04
N ARG A 210 -10.71 13.18 -14.69
CA ARG A 210 -9.74 13.28 -13.60
C ARG A 210 -10.38 13.87 -12.34
N ALA A 211 -10.03 13.29 -11.20
CA ALA A 211 -10.46 13.81 -9.90
C ALA A 211 -9.59 15.00 -9.47
N THR A 212 -10.22 16.12 -9.15
CA THR A 212 -9.62 17.43 -8.85
C THR A 212 -10.40 18.15 -7.74
N ASN A 213 -9.93 19.32 -7.30
CA ASN A 213 -10.61 20.20 -6.35
C ASN A 213 -11.07 19.52 -5.05
N PHE A 214 -10.17 18.77 -4.43
CA PHE A 214 -10.43 18.07 -3.16
C PHE A 214 -10.51 19.06 -1.99
N SER A 215 -11.52 18.89 -1.14
CA SER A 215 -11.72 19.64 0.09
C SER A 215 -12.23 18.68 1.16
N VAL A 216 -11.50 18.56 2.27
CA VAL A 216 -11.94 17.81 3.44
C VAL A 216 -12.94 18.67 4.20
N THR A 217 -14.12 18.12 4.46
CA THR A 217 -15.21 18.84 5.15
C THR A 217 -15.47 18.35 6.55
N GLN A 218 -15.19 17.08 6.82
CA GLN A 218 -15.23 16.50 8.16
C GLN A 218 -14.09 15.48 8.26
N SER A 219 -13.34 15.52 9.35
CA SER A 219 -12.37 14.51 9.71
C SER A 219 -12.41 14.33 11.22
N THR A 220 -12.33 13.08 11.69
CA THR A 220 -12.17 12.77 13.12
C THR A 220 -10.71 12.85 13.56
N SER A 221 -9.77 13.14 12.65
CA SER A 221 -8.37 13.27 13.00
C SER A 221 -8.16 14.41 13.99
N THR A 222 -7.50 14.13 15.10
CA THR A 222 -7.14 15.13 16.13
C THR A 222 -5.97 16.02 15.70
N GLN A 223 -5.36 15.76 14.54
CA GLN A 223 -4.25 16.55 14.01
C GLN A 223 -4.78 17.83 13.35
N THR A 224 -4.66 18.95 14.06
CA THR A 224 -5.17 20.27 13.66
C THR A 224 -4.28 21.05 12.70
N THR A 225 -3.17 20.50 12.19
CA THR A 225 -2.24 21.29 11.36
C THR A 225 -1.72 20.57 10.12
N ALA A 226 -2.10 21.16 8.98
CA ALA A 226 -1.53 21.08 7.64
C ALA A 226 -1.75 19.85 6.75
N LYS A 227 -1.76 18.59 7.21
CA LYS A 227 -2.08 17.43 6.34
C LYS A 227 -2.66 16.27 7.14
N ASP A 228 -3.95 16.00 6.95
CA ASP A 228 -4.61 14.80 7.46
C ASP A 228 -4.09 13.57 6.66
N PRO A 229 -3.38 12.63 7.30
CA PRO A 229 -2.73 11.52 6.61
C PRO A 229 -3.74 10.49 6.06
N PHE A 230 -4.93 10.38 6.68
CA PHE A 230 -6.03 9.58 6.18
C PHE A 230 -6.63 10.22 4.92
N ALA A 231 -6.88 11.52 4.96
CA ALA A 231 -7.33 12.28 3.80
C ALA A 231 -6.35 12.18 2.64
N ASP A 232 -5.05 12.33 2.89
CA ASP A 232 -4.02 12.18 1.85
C ASP A 232 -4.01 10.77 1.25
N CYS A 233 -4.16 9.73 2.08
CA CYS A 233 -4.27 8.35 1.60
C CYS A 233 -5.48 8.18 0.68
N VAL A 234 -6.66 8.66 1.10
CA VAL A 234 -7.91 8.58 0.35
C VAL A 234 -7.83 9.36 -0.97
N ILE A 235 -7.38 10.61 -0.92
CA ILE A 235 -7.26 11.50 -2.08
C ILE A 235 -6.34 10.88 -3.13
N ASN A 236 -5.19 10.33 -2.73
CA ASN A 236 -4.26 9.69 -3.65
C ASN A 236 -4.88 8.48 -4.37
N HIS A 237 -5.72 7.72 -3.66
CA HIS A 237 -6.43 6.59 -4.27
C HIS A 237 -7.53 7.01 -5.24
N ILE A 238 -8.23 8.11 -4.96
CA ILE A 238 -9.22 8.67 -5.86
C ILE A 238 -8.56 9.25 -7.11
N LYS A 239 -7.47 10.03 -6.94
CA LYS A 239 -6.69 10.59 -8.06
C LYS A 239 -6.14 9.51 -9.00
N ALA A 240 -5.74 8.36 -8.47
CA ALA A 240 -5.24 7.23 -9.25
C ALA A 240 -6.34 6.40 -9.93
N CYS A 241 -7.63 6.74 -9.74
CA CYS A 241 -8.74 6.02 -10.34
C CYS A 241 -9.18 6.71 -11.64
N PRO A 242 -9.28 5.99 -12.77
CA PRO A 242 -9.84 6.56 -14.00
C PRO A 242 -11.36 6.66 -13.88
N PHE A 243 -11.91 7.86 -14.09
CA PHE A 243 -13.35 8.09 -14.17
C PHE A 243 -13.80 8.25 -15.64
N PRO A 244 -15.10 8.07 -15.93
CA PRO A 244 -15.64 8.34 -17.26
C PRO A 244 -15.44 9.81 -17.63
N VAL A 245 -15.37 10.08 -18.93
CA VAL A 245 -15.39 11.42 -19.48
C VAL A 245 -16.82 11.94 -19.45
N PHE A 246 -16.99 13.21 -19.07
CA PHE A 246 -18.30 13.86 -18.96
C PHE A 246 -18.29 15.17 -19.76
N SER A 247 -19.46 15.61 -20.21
CA SER A 247 -19.61 16.89 -20.92
C SER A 247 -19.33 18.10 -20.02
N SER A 248 -19.46 17.94 -18.71
CA SER A 248 -19.20 18.96 -17.70
C SER A 248 -18.59 18.34 -16.44
N GLY A 249 -17.96 19.17 -15.61
CA GLY A 249 -17.44 18.72 -14.32
C GLY A 249 -18.54 18.23 -13.38
N ILE A 250 -18.28 17.15 -12.64
CA ILE A 250 -19.21 16.56 -11.67
C ILE A 250 -18.68 16.77 -10.26
N LYS A 251 -19.46 17.41 -9.40
CA LYS A 251 -19.15 17.51 -7.98
C LYS A 251 -19.60 16.23 -7.26
N VAL A 252 -18.71 15.67 -6.47
CA VAL A 252 -18.93 14.45 -5.70
C VAL A 252 -18.65 14.75 -4.24
N SER A 253 -19.58 14.36 -3.36
CA SER A 253 -19.38 14.31 -1.92
C SER A 253 -19.33 12.85 -1.49
N SER A 254 -18.31 12.47 -0.73
CA SER A 254 -18.08 11.09 -0.31
C SER A 254 -17.76 11.06 1.17
N ALA A 255 -18.54 10.28 1.92
CA ALA A 255 -18.30 9.98 3.32
C ALA A 255 -17.70 8.58 3.45
N PHE A 256 -16.56 8.49 4.12
CA PHE A 256 -15.85 7.26 4.46
C PHE A 256 -15.95 7.08 5.95
N LYS A 257 -16.96 6.32 6.37
CA LYS A 257 -17.23 5.96 7.75
C LYS A 257 -16.68 4.59 8.08
#